data_AF-A0A9W4N6D5-F1
#
_entry.id   AF-A0A9W4N6D5-F1
#
_cell.length_a   1.000
_cell.length_b   1.000
_cell.length_c   1.000
_cell.angle_alpha   90.00
_cell.angle_beta   90.00
_cell.angle_gamma   90.00
#
_symmetry.space_group_name_H-M   'P 1'
#
loop_
_entity.id
_entity.type
_entity.pdbx_description
1 polymer ?
#
loop_
_entity_poly.entity_id
_entity_poly.type
_entity_poly.pdbx_seq_one_letter_code
_entity_poly.pdbx_strand_id
1 'polypeptide(L)'
;MKYRNSGMFDRYNHNQIDQYKADDRKRLLSYIQSKGFTRPRDVWFDNLRRFLDLDMDPARDWIDTLKAQIYPEDAAIMQIHLTWSFIAFCEPTNPGDEFLLTQNAYSIFEGPSTTRYNVITQKTDANFYTEYHNFAPISPRLIIISRSHLLQSEGQSQDWLRETRNRLAAAVQSQHLNPEKAGSILHDLPVRPCRPMYTASEITSPTCFRETDKFLFQCFKLSRHHTTTINNIFLEEAHTTSSIIYHSQGSLKSSLEQYFKSETTGMKAVLGPRHIRHLYLIALEKIARDLGSSVSCRMNALCGVSSPPRMHMSSFVAYTVASKLLPEKHTEMLPRAYSLMNPEASERAFWSDTHQAGLMMMLRTKLDRALKTSSLSNEAKFEVRSNLRGFFMEFPPERLWLYLKISRNMNKFDDQDFTKQILDLELEGPEDDFPRYIALFPSQRTNLVKAMYYRAIV
;
A
#
# COMPACT_ATOMS: atom_id res chain seq x y z
N MET A 1 8.09 -15.69 13.26
CA MET A 1 6.81 -15.63 12.51
C MET A 1 6.80 -14.56 11.43
N LYS A 2 7.31 -13.35 11.69
CA LYS A 2 7.37 -12.25 10.71
C LYS A 2 7.91 -12.63 9.32
N TYR A 3 9.02 -13.36 9.23
CA TYR A 3 9.59 -13.78 7.93
C TYR A 3 8.73 -14.82 7.15
N ARG A 4 7.77 -15.46 7.82
CA ARG A 4 6.83 -16.43 7.20
C ARG A 4 5.56 -15.77 6.62
N ASN A 5 5.51 -14.44 6.57
CA ASN A 5 4.32 -13.75 6.10
C ASN A 5 4.04 -14.03 4.61
N SER A 6 2.78 -13.83 4.19
CA SER A 6 2.36 -14.06 2.81
C SER A 6 3.13 -13.22 1.81
N GLY A 7 3.48 -11.97 2.12
CA GLY A 7 4.28 -11.12 1.24
C GLY A 7 5.69 -11.67 0.98
N MET A 8 6.36 -12.17 2.02
CA MET A 8 7.67 -12.84 1.88
C MET A 8 7.54 -14.17 1.14
N PHE A 9 6.50 -14.95 1.44
CA PHE A 9 6.22 -16.17 0.70
C PHE A 9 6.01 -15.86 -0.78
N ASP A 10 5.09 -14.96 -1.13
CA ASP A 10 4.74 -14.59 -2.50
C ASP A 10 5.94 -14.03 -3.27
N ARG A 11 6.82 -13.27 -2.61
CA ARG A 11 8.08 -12.78 -3.19
C ARG A 11 8.97 -13.93 -3.69
N TYR A 12 9.09 -15.01 -2.92
CA TYR A 12 9.97 -16.13 -3.25
C TYR A 12 9.24 -17.32 -3.90
N ASN A 13 7.91 -17.34 -3.92
CA ASN A 13 7.09 -18.47 -4.35
C ASN A 13 7.03 -18.64 -5.88
N HIS A 14 8.20 -18.86 -6.48
CA HIS A 14 8.38 -19.00 -7.92
C HIS A 14 9.15 -20.28 -8.26
N ASN A 15 8.70 -20.98 -9.31
CA ASN A 15 9.33 -22.22 -9.78
C ASN A 15 10.52 -21.95 -10.70
N GLN A 16 10.60 -20.76 -11.29
CA GLN A 16 11.67 -20.34 -12.19
C GLN A 16 12.12 -18.93 -11.83
N ILE A 17 13.42 -18.67 -12.00
CA ILE A 17 14.01 -17.37 -11.65
C ILE A 17 13.50 -16.21 -12.51
N ASP A 18 13.05 -16.47 -13.73
CA ASP A 18 12.48 -15.46 -14.62
C ASP A 18 11.10 -14.97 -14.18
N GLN A 19 10.45 -15.71 -13.28
CA GLN A 19 9.19 -15.32 -12.68
C GLN A 19 9.38 -14.39 -11.47
N TYR A 20 10.59 -14.32 -10.91
CA TYR A 20 10.92 -13.43 -9.79
C TYR A 20 10.98 -11.98 -10.27
N LYS A 21 10.09 -11.14 -9.75
CA LYS A 21 9.89 -9.74 -10.19
C LYS A 21 9.98 -8.74 -9.03
N ALA A 22 11.02 -8.86 -8.22
CA ALA A 22 11.37 -7.84 -7.21
C ALA A 22 12.58 -6.99 -7.65
N ASP A 23 12.78 -5.88 -6.96
CA ASP A 23 13.81 -4.87 -7.22
C ASP A 23 15.24 -5.39 -7.01
N ASP A 24 15.42 -6.41 -6.18
CA ASP A 24 16.69 -7.06 -5.89
C ASP A 24 17.02 -8.25 -6.82
N ARG A 25 16.24 -8.48 -7.89
CA ARG A 25 16.39 -9.65 -8.79
C ARG A 25 17.83 -9.94 -9.19
N LYS A 26 18.61 -8.92 -9.55
CA LYS A 26 20.02 -9.09 -9.95
C LYS A 26 20.88 -9.64 -8.82
N ARG A 27 20.66 -9.19 -7.58
CA ARG A 27 21.40 -9.64 -6.39
C ARG A 27 20.98 -11.05 -5.99
N LEU A 28 19.68 -11.35 -6.00
CA LEU A 28 19.18 -12.69 -5.73
C LEU A 28 19.68 -13.71 -6.75
N LEU A 29 19.71 -13.36 -8.04
CA LEU A 29 20.28 -14.19 -9.11
C LEU A 29 21.73 -14.60 -8.83
N SER A 30 22.57 -13.62 -8.48
CA SER A 30 23.97 -13.86 -8.13
C SER A 30 24.10 -14.79 -6.91
N TYR A 31 23.25 -14.57 -5.89
CA TYR A 31 23.22 -15.41 -4.70
C TYR A 31 22.81 -16.86 -5.03
N ILE A 32 21.74 -17.05 -5.80
CA ILE A 32 21.25 -18.37 -6.23
C ILE A 32 22.35 -19.13 -6.98
N GLN A 33 23.02 -18.48 -7.93
CA GLN A 33 24.13 -19.08 -8.68
C GLN A 33 25.29 -19.46 -7.76
N SER A 34 25.74 -18.55 -6.89
CA SER A 34 26.88 -18.80 -5.99
C SER A 34 26.62 -19.91 -4.96
N LYS A 35 25.37 -20.09 -4.51
CA LYS A 35 24.98 -21.10 -3.52
C LYS A 35 24.46 -22.40 -4.15
N GLY A 36 24.37 -22.48 -5.48
CA GLY A 36 23.89 -23.67 -6.19
C GLY A 36 22.39 -23.92 -6.06
N PHE A 37 21.60 -22.89 -5.76
CA PHE A 37 20.14 -23.01 -5.76
C PHE A 37 19.58 -22.98 -7.20
N THR A 38 18.37 -23.51 -7.38
CA THR A 38 17.69 -23.50 -8.69
C THR A 38 16.44 -22.64 -8.70
N ARG A 39 15.77 -22.48 -7.54
CA ARG A 39 14.50 -21.74 -7.43
C ARG A 39 14.60 -20.68 -6.33
N PRO A 40 13.97 -19.50 -6.52
CA PRO A 40 13.84 -18.50 -5.45
C PRO A 40 13.25 -19.07 -4.15
N ARG A 41 12.31 -20.01 -4.26
CA ARG A 41 11.68 -20.65 -3.10
C ARG A 41 12.68 -21.42 -2.23
N ASP A 42 13.73 -21.98 -2.84
CA ASP A 42 14.76 -22.74 -2.11
C ASP A 42 15.57 -21.81 -1.20
N VAL A 43 15.81 -20.56 -1.63
CA VAL A 43 16.47 -19.53 -0.80
C VAL A 43 15.62 -19.19 0.42
N TRP A 44 14.31 -18.99 0.24
CA TRP A 44 13.41 -18.69 1.36
C TRP A 44 13.35 -19.83 2.39
N PHE A 45 13.28 -21.08 1.92
CA PHE A 45 13.30 -22.25 2.80
C PHE A 45 14.64 -22.42 3.53
N ASP A 46 15.76 -22.24 2.84
CA ASP A 46 17.09 -22.29 3.47
C ASP A 46 17.20 -21.20 4.55
N ASN A 47 16.87 -19.94 4.22
CA ASN A 47 16.88 -18.84 5.18
C ASN A 47 16.01 -19.15 6.42
N LEU A 48 14.81 -19.70 6.24
CA LEU A 48 13.94 -20.12 7.34
C LEU A 48 14.59 -21.15 8.25
N ARG A 49 15.24 -22.16 7.67
CA ARG A 49 15.95 -23.19 8.44
C ARG A 49 17.11 -22.58 9.21
N ARG A 50 17.91 -21.75 8.53
CA ARG A 50 19.07 -21.07 9.11
C ARG A 50 18.69 -20.12 10.25
N PHE A 51 17.54 -19.45 10.15
CA PHE A 51 17.02 -18.64 11.27
C PHE A 51 16.63 -19.47 12.49
N LEU A 52 16.15 -20.69 12.30
CA LEU A 52 15.77 -21.59 13.40
C LEU A 52 16.98 -22.26 14.05
N ASP A 53 18.00 -22.55 13.24
CA ASP A 53 19.24 -23.21 13.67
C ASP A 53 20.31 -22.20 14.13
N LEU A 54 20.02 -20.90 14.11
CA LEU A 54 20.96 -19.84 14.48
C LEU A 54 21.21 -19.85 15.99
N ASP A 55 22.44 -20.14 16.38
CA ASP A 55 22.90 -19.96 17.75
C ASP A 55 23.32 -18.51 17.97
N MET A 56 22.79 -17.86 19.01
CA MET A 56 23.00 -16.44 19.28
C MET A 56 23.88 -16.25 20.50
N ASP A 57 25.09 -15.73 20.27
CA ASP A 57 26.05 -15.43 21.32
C ASP A 57 25.98 -13.97 21.82
N PRO A 58 26.41 -13.68 23.06
CA PRO A 58 26.45 -12.31 23.58
C PRO A 58 27.44 -11.37 22.88
N ALA A 59 28.52 -11.89 22.27
CA ALA A 59 29.50 -11.10 21.52
C ALA A 59 28.97 -10.63 20.16
N ARG A 60 27.85 -11.22 19.71
CA ARG A 60 27.13 -10.96 18.46
C ARG A 60 27.83 -11.51 17.22
N ASP A 61 28.69 -12.50 17.37
CA ASP A 61 29.34 -13.21 16.25
C ASP A 61 28.31 -13.92 15.34
N TRP A 62 27.13 -14.23 15.89
CA TRP A 62 25.98 -14.71 15.15
C TRP A 62 25.57 -13.78 14.00
N ILE A 63 25.86 -12.48 14.06
CA ILE A 63 25.52 -11.53 12.97
C ILE A 63 26.33 -11.85 11.72
N ASP A 64 27.63 -12.08 11.87
CA ASP A 64 28.53 -12.39 10.75
C ASP A 64 28.26 -13.79 10.24
N THR A 65 28.01 -14.73 11.16
CA THR A 65 27.54 -16.09 10.84
C THR A 65 26.27 -16.04 9.99
N LEU A 66 25.28 -15.23 10.39
CA LEU A 66 24.02 -15.08 9.65
C LEU A 66 24.26 -14.52 8.25
N LYS A 67 25.02 -13.43 8.12
CA LYS A 67 25.34 -12.80 6.83
C LYS A 67 26.07 -13.74 5.86
N ALA A 68 26.91 -14.64 6.37
CA ALA A 68 27.62 -15.61 5.56
C ALA A 68 26.73 -16.77 5.06
N GLN A 69 25.74 -17.15 5.88
CA GLN A 69 24.92 -18.34 5.63
C GLN A 69 23.70 -18.06 4.76
N ILE A 70 22.98 -16.96 4.99
CA ILE A 70 21.70 -16.69 4.32
C ILE A 70 21.78 -15.56 3.28
N TYR A 71 20.66 -15.27 2.61
CA TYR A 71 20.60 -14.14 1.69
C TYR A 71 20.88 -12.81 2.41
N PRO A 72 21.86 -11.98 1.96
CA PRO A 72 22.32 -10.81 2.73
C PRO A 72 21.25 -9.77 3.08
N GLU A 73 20.27 -9.53 2.20
CA GLU A 73 19.18 -8.58 2.51
C GLU A 73 18.28 -9.09 3.63
N ASP A 74 17.99 -10.39 3.65
CA ASP A 74 17.18 -11.01 4.69
C ASP A 74 17.94 -11.09 6.02
N ALA A 75 19.26 -11.30 5.99
CA ALA A 75 20.13 -11.18 7.16
C ALA A 75 20.08 -9.77 7.75
N ALA A 76 20.13 -8.74 6.91
CA ALA A 76 20.07 -7.35 7.36
C ALA A 76 18.74 -7.04 8.05
N ILE A 77 17.61 -7.54 7.51
CA ILE A 77 16.28 -7.37 8.14
C ILE A 77 16.26 -8.02 9.53
N MET A 78 16.76 -9.26 9.66
CA MET A 78 16.82 -9.96 10.95
C MET A 78 17.72 -9.23 11.95
N GLN A 79 18.91 -8.79 11.51
CA GLN A 79 19.82 -8.01 12.33
C GLN A 79 19.15 -6.74 12.85
N ILE A 80 18.47 -5.98 11.97
CA ILE A 80 17.78 -4.75 12.34
C ILE A 80 16.73 -5.03 13.41
N HIS A 81 15.86 -6.02 13.23
CA HIS A 81 14.82 -6.33 14.22
C HIS A 81 15.38 -6.76 15.58
N LEU A 82 16.47 -7.53 15.60
CA LEU A 82 17.06 -8.02 16.84
C LEU A 82 17.91 -6.98 17.58
N THR A 83 18.51 -6.03 16.86
CA THR A 83 19.47 -5.06 17.45
C THR A 83 18.91 -3.66 17.60
N TRP A 84 17.86 -3.30 16.86
CA TRP A 84 17.22 -1.98 16.89
C TRP A 84 15.83 -2.00 17.50
N SER A 85 15.47 -3.05 18.24
CA SER A 85 14.22 -3.14 18.98
C SER A 85 14.40 -3.92 20.29
N PHE A 86 13.45 -3.77 21.19
CA PHE A 86 13.35 -4.58 22.40
C PHE A 86 11.96 -5.20 22.54
N ILE A 87 11.88 -6.33 23.23
CA ILE A 87 10.64 -7.03 23.49
C ILE A 87 10.02 -6.58 24.82
N ALA A 88 8.71 -6.34 24.81
CA ALA A 88 7.89 -6.12 25.99
C ALA A 88 6.67 -7.05 25.98
N PHE A 89 6.31 -7.57 27.15
CA PHE A 89 5.09 -8.35 27.35
C PHE A 89 4.00 -7.43 27.88
N CYS A 90 2.81 -7.52 27.31
CA CYS A 90 1.73 -6.60 27.64
C CYS A 90 0.42 -7.37 27.82
N GLU A 91 -0.37 -6.91 28.77
CA GLU A 91 -1.74 -7.39 29.00
C GLU A 91 -2.69 -6.20 29.17
N PRO A 92 -3.97 -6.32 28.80
CA PRO A 92 -4.94 -5.26 29.04
C PRO A 92 -5.14 -5.04 30.55
N THR A 93 -5.33 -3.78 30.96
CA THR A 93 -5.70 -3.46 32.35
C THR A 93 -7.06 -4.07 32.71
N ASN A 94 -8.04 -3.97 31.79
CA ASN A 94 -9.35 -4.59 31.97
C ASN A 94 -9.43 -5.89 31.17
N PRO A 95 -9.86 -7.00 31.76
CA PRO A 95 -9.97 -8.28 31.05
C PRO A 95 -10.90 -8.28 29.83
N GLY A 96 -11.88 -7.37 29.77
CA GLY A 96 -12.79 -7.24 28.64
C GLY A 96 -12.23 -6.48 27.44
N ASP A 97 -11.12 -5.77 27.59
CA ASP A 97 -10.42 -5.07 26.50
C ASP A 97 -9.46 -6.07 25.80
N GLU A 98 -10.01 -7.13 25.21
CA GLU A 98 -9.26 -8.25 24.64
C GLU A 98 -8.54 -7.90 23.34
N PHE A 99 -7.37 -8.49 23.09
CA PHE A 99 -6.69 -8.39 21.79
C PHE A 99 -7.35 -9.29 20.74
N LEU A 100 -7.50 -8.76 19.53
CA LEU A 100 -7.89 -9.54 18.36
C LEU A 100 -6.69 -10.29 17.76
N LEU A 101 -6.95 -11.41 17.09
CA LEU A 101 -5.96 -12.14 16.33
C LEU A 101 -6.42 -12.26 14.87
N THR A 102 -5.85 -11.43 14.00
CA THR A 102 -6.08 -11.52 12.55
C THR A 102 -5.11 -12.54 11.94
N GLN A 103 -5.47 -13.12 10.80
CA GLN A 103 -4.64 -14.14 10.13
C GLN A 103 -3.21 -13.65 9.85
N ASN A 104 -3.04 -12.34 9.60
CA ASN A 104 -1.76 -11.70 9.31
C ASN A 104 -1.13 -11.00 10.53
N ALA A 105 -1.64 -11.17 11.75
CA ALA A 105 -1.24 -10.41 12.94
C ALA A 105 0.27 -10.33 13.17
N TYR A 106 1.01 -11.43 12.93
CA TYR A 106 2.47 -11.49 13.09
C TYR A 106 3.28 -10.76 12.01
N SER A 107 2.60 -10.11 11.07
CA SER A 107 3.17 -9.33 9.96
C SER A 107 2.71 -7.87 10.00
N ILE A 108 1.81 -7.55 10.93
CA ILE A 108 1.29 -6.20 11.12
C ILE A 108 2.24 -5.43 12.04
N PHE A 109 2.54 -4.20 11.64
CA PHE A 109 3.31 -3.26 12.42
C PHE A 109 2.56 -1.94 12.55
N GLU A 110 2.89 -1.18 13.57
CA GLU A 110 2.54 0.22 13.70
C GLU A 110 3.72 1.08 13.25
N GLY A 111 3.41 2.06 12.43
CA GLY A 111 4.33 3.07 11.93
C GLY A 111 3.98 3.49 10.50
N PRO A 112 4.57 4.59 10.01
CA PRO A 112 4.23 5.16 8.72
C PRO A 112 4.70 4.27 7.57
N SER A 113 3.84 4.13 6.57
CA SER A 113 4.18 3.54 5.27
C SER A 113 3.99 4.57 4.18
N THR A 114 5.09 4.91 3.48
CA THR A 114 5.05 5.71 2.26
C THR A 114 4.74 4.81 1.09
N THR A 115 3.47 4.80 0.74
CA THR A 115 2.93 4.07 -0.39
C THR A 115 2.68 5.00 -1.58
N ARG A 116 2.88 4.48 -2.78
CA ARG A 116 2.47 5.12 -4.04
C ARG A 116 1.52 4.19 -4.75
N TYR A 117 0.30 4.65 -4.98
CA TYR A 117 -0.62 3.91 -5.81
C TYR A 117 -0.26 4.09 -7.29
N ASN A 118 0.15 3.00 -7.92
CA ASN A 118 0.34 2.93 -9.35
C ASN A 118 -1.01 2.60 -9.99
N VAL A 119 -1.68 3.65 -10.49
CA VAL A 119 -2.99 3.55 -11.16
C VAL A 119 -2.95 2.64 -12.39
N ILE A 120 -1.79 2.50 -13.05
CA ILE A 120 -1.64 1.67 -14.25
C ILE A 120 -1.68 0.19 -13.88
N THR A 121 -0.93 -0.20 -12.85
CA THR A 121 -0.88 -1.60 -12.40
C THR A 121 -1.99 -1.92 -11.41
N GLN A 122 -2.74 -0.91 -10.94
CA GLN A 122 -3.64 -0.98 -9.79
C GLN A 122 -2.96 -1.57 -8.54
N LYS A 123 -1.66 -1.29 -8.40
CA LYS A 123 -0.86 -1.79 -7.27
C LYS A 123 -0.35 -0.63 -6.45
N THR A 124 -0.28 -0.87 -5.15
CA THR A 124 0.35 0.05 -4.21
C THR A 124 1.81 -0.35 -4.07
N ASP A 125 2.71 0.50 -4.54
CA ASP A 125 4.16 0.33 -4.37
C ASP A 125 4.57 0.98 -3.03
N ALA A 126 5.06 0.17 -2.09
CA ALA A 126 5.65 0.70 -0.85
C ALA A 126 7.08 1.17 -1.16
N ASN A 127 7.35 2.48 -1.06
CA ASN A 127 8.71 3.00 -1.27
C ASN A 127 9.56 2.92 -0.01
N PHE A 128 8.96 3.26 1.13
CA PHE A 128 9.64 3.37 2.40
C PHE A 128 8.65 3.14 3.53
N TYR A 129 9.05 2.42 4.56
CA TYR A 129 8.22 2.18 5.74
C TYR A 129 9.10 2.27 6.98
N THR A 130 8.51 2.70 8.08
CA THR A 130 9.15 2.69 9.39
C THR A 130 8.29 1.88 10.33
N GLU A 131 8.90 0.91 11.01
CA GLU A 131 8.21 0.08 11.98
C GLU A 131 8.60 0.51 13.39
N TYR A 132 7.68 1.19 14.06
CA TYR A 132 7.88 1.60 15.44
C TYR A 132 7.48 0.50 16.42
N HIS A 133 6.42 -0.24 16.13
CA HIS A 133 5.98 -1.38 16.93
C HIS A 133 5.61 -2.56 16.06
N ASN A 134 6.07 -3.75 16.42
CA ASN A 134 5.64 -5.02 15.83
C ASN A 134 4.85 -5.81 16.88
N PHE A 135 3.80 -6.48 16.43
CA PHE A 135 2.87 -7.16 17.32
C PHE A 135 2.91 -8.67 17.17
N ALA A 136 2.80 -9.37 18.29
CA ALA A 136 2.61 -10.80 18.34
C ALA A 136 1.57 -11.13 19.43
N PRO A 137 0.26 -11.06 19.12
CA PRO A 137 -0.78 -11.48 20.04
C PRO A 137 -0.67 -12.99 20.26
N ILE A 138 -0.63 -13.40 21.53
CA ILE A 138 -0.48 -14.78 21.98
C ILE A 138 -1.81 -15.31 22.51
N SER A 139 -2.56 -14.46 23.21
CA SER A 139 -3.88 -14.76 23.72
C SER A 139 -4.72 -13.46 23.79
N PRO A 140 -6.03 -13.55 24.08
CA PRO A 140 -6.88 -12.38 24.27
C PRO A 140 -6.37 -11.40 25.33
N ARG A 141 -5.52 -11.86 26.25
CA ARG A 141 -5.00 -11.08 27.38
C ARG A 141 -3.49 -10.92 27.36
N LEU A 142 -2.79 -11.40 26.33
CA LEU A 142 -1.33 -11.32 26.27
C LEU A 142 -0.88 -11.03 24.84
N ILE A 143 -0.10 -9.96 24.70
CA ILE A 143 0.57 -9.58 23.46
C ILE A 143 2.06 -9.36 23.74
N ILE A 144 2.88 -9.80 22.80
CA ILE A 144 4.30 -9.44 22.75
C ILE A 144 4.43 -8.26 21.80
N ILE A 145 5.08 -7.19 22.26
CA ILE A 145 5.35 -5.99 21.45
C ILE A 145 6.86 -5.89 21.28
N SER A 146 7.33 -5.86 20.04
CA SER A 146 8.70 -5.49 19.71
C SER A 146 8.74 -4.01 19.37
N ARG A 147 9.27 -3.18 20.27
CA ARG A 147 9.32 -1.72 20.16
C ARG A 147 10.68 -1.27 19.65
N SER A 148 10.65 -0.41 18.64
CA SER A 148 11.84 0.17 18.02
C SER A 148 12.59 1.10 18.98
N HIS A 149 13.92 1.02 18.93
CA HIS A 149 14.81 1.96 19.61
C HIS A 149 14.84 3.34 18.97
N LEU A 150 14.14 3.58 17.87
CA LEU A 150 13.90 4.93 17.33
C LEU A 150 12.98 5.75 18.26
N LEU A 151 12.11 5.09 19.02
CA LEU A 151 11.27 5.73 20.03
C LEU A 151 12.00 5.84 21.36
N GLN A 152 11.73 6.93 22.08
CA GLN A 152 12.21 7.08 23.45
C GLN A 152 11.43 6.12 24.37
N SER A 153 12.14 5.54 25.34
CA SER A 153 11.54 4.71 26.38
C SER A 153 11.82 5.32 27.75
N GLU A 154 10.86 5.17 28.66
CA GLU A 154 11.03 5.62 30.04
C GLU A 154 12.28 4.99 30.68
N GLY A 155 13.07 5.81 31.38
CA GLY A 155 14.27 5.37 32.09
C GLY A 155 15.56 5.32 31.25
N GLN A 156 15.53 5.67 29.96
CA GLN A 156 16.75 5.83 29.16
C GLN A 156 17.35 7.24 29.34
N SER A 157 18.15 7.42 30.40
CA SER A 157 18.67 8.74 30.83
C SER A 157 19.99 9.18 30.20
N GLN A 158 20.64 8.38 29.34
CA GLN A 158 21.92 8.78 28.76
C GLN A 158 21.74 9.78 27.61
N ASP A 159 22.14 11.03 27.86
CA ASP A 159 21.94 12.17 26.95
C ASP A 159 22.56 11.98 25.56
N TRP A 160 23.73 11.36 25.45
CA TRP A 160 24.43 11.17 24.16
C TRP A 160 23.75 10.12 23.26
N LEU A 161 23.21 9.05 23.85
CA LEU A 161 22.38 8.06 23.15
C LEU A 161 21.05 8.68 22.71
N ARG A 162 20.50 9.61 23.50
CA ARG A 162 19.28 10.34 23.15
C ARG A 162 19.49 11.19 21.89
N GLU A 163 20.57 11.97 21.83
CA GLU A 163 20.84 12.82 20.67
C GLU A 163 21.10 12.00 19.39
N THR A 164 21.92 10.95 19.47
CA THR A 164 22.20 10.08 18.33
C THR A 164 20.93 9.40 17.81
N ARG A 165 20.08 8.91 18.73
CA ARG A 165 18.77 8.35 18.40
C ARG A 165 17.86 9.37 17.73
N ASN A 166 17.74 10.57 18.29
CA ASN A 166 16.87 11.61 17.74
C ASN A 166 17.30 12.00 16.33
N ARG A 167 18.61 12.11 16.07
CA ARG A 167 19.14 12.35 14.72
C ARG A 167 18.80 11.23 13.75
N LEU A 168 18.96 9.98 14.18
CA LEU A 168 18.60 8.83 13.35
C LEU A 168 17.09 8.77 13.09
N ALA A 169 16.26 8.99 14.10
CA ALA A 169 14.81 9.04 13.97
C ALA A 169 14.38 10.13 13.00
N ALA A 170 14.97 11.33 13.09
CA ALA A 170 14.73 12.43 12.15
C ALA A 170 15.18 12.07 10.71
N ALA A 171 16.34 11.41 10.56
CA ALA A 171 16.84 10.97 9.26
C ALA A 171 15.98 9.88 8.62
N VAL A 172 15.39 8.98 9.42
CA VAL A 172 14.42 7.97 8.96
C VAL A 172 13.10 8.63 8.59
N GLN A 173 12.60 9.54 9.44
CA GLN A 173 11.36 10.28 9.19
C GLN A 173 11.43 11.11 7.90
N SER A 174 12.57 11.72 7.60
CA SER A 174 12.76 12.53 6.39
C SER A 174 12.72 11.75 5.07
N GLN A 175 12.79 10.41 5.12
CA GLN A 175 12.62 9.56 3.93
C GLN A 175 11.15 9.39 3.52
N HIS A 176 10.20 9.72 4.41
CA HIS A 176 8.79 9.63 4.11
C HIS A 176 8.32 10.82 3.25
N LEU A 177 7.27 10.60 2.45
CA LEU A 177 6.68 11.68 1.63
C LEU A 177 6.12 12.84 2.46
N ASN A 178 5.62 12.55 3.67
CA ASN A 178 5.08 13.54 4.61
C ASN A 178 5.78 13.33 5.97
N PRO A 179 7.03 13.82 6.15
CA PRO A 179 7.82 13.59 7.36
C PRO A 179 7.12 14.04 8.64
N GLU A 180 6.34 15.12 8.58
CA GLU A 180 5.59 15.67 9.71
C GLU A 180 4.45 14.77 10.19
N LYS A 181 4.00 13.83 9.34
CA LYS A 181 3.00 12.81 9.66
C LYS A 181 3.61 11.42 9.89
N ALA A 182 4.94 11.30 9.80
CA ALA A 182 5.67 10.03 9.92
C ALA A 182 6.01 9.63 11.37
N GLY A 183 5.16 10.03 12.32
CA GLY A 183 5.27 9.70 13.74
C GLY A 183 4.60 8.36 14.09
N SER A 184 4.88 7.88 15.29
CA SER A 184 4.19 6.74 15.90
C SER A 184 2.88 7.20 16.53
N ILE A 185 1.75 6.54 16.22
CA ILE A 185 0.46 6.77 16.90
C ILE A 185 0.40 6.11 18.28
N LEU A 186 1.35 5.20 18.58
CA LEU A 186 1.55 4.58 19.89
C LEU A 186 2.84 5.11 20.56
N HIS A 187 3.18 6.37 20.34
CA HIS A 187 4.43 6.94 20.87
C HIS A 187 4.49 6.88 22.41
N ASP A 188 3.34 7.05 23.06
CA ASP A 188 3.13 7.07 24.50
C ASP A 188 2.96 5.68 25.13
N LEU A 189 3.18 4.59 24.37
CA LEU A 189 3.05 3.24 24.88
C LEU A 189 3.94 3.04 26.13
N PRO A 190 3.40 2.56 27.27
CA PRO A 190 4.10 2.54 28.56
C PRO A 190 4.97 1.28 28.71
N VAL A 191 5.87 1.07 27.75
CA VAL A 191 6.79 -0.09 27.74
C VAL A 191 8.23 0.36 27.76
N ARG A 192 9.07 -0.43 28.42
CA ARG A 192 10.51 -0.20 28.55
C ARG A 192 11.28 -1.51 28.38
N PRO A 193 12.58 -1.46 28.04
CA PRO A 193 13.42 -2.64 27.96
C PRO A 193 13.39 -3.46 29.25
N CYS A 194 13.64 -4.77 29.13
CA CYS A 194 13.82 -5.64 30.28
C CYS A 194 14.98 -5.16 31.17
N ARG A 195 14.91 -5.48 32.47
CA ARG A 195 15.99 -5.13 33.40
C ARG A 195 17.03 -6.26 33.41
N PRO A 196 18.29 -5.99 33.03
CA PRO A 196 19.34 -6.98 33.20
C PRO A 196 19.68 -7.17 34.69
N MET A 197 19.87 -8.42 35.08
CA MET A 197 20.44 -8.84 36.35
C MET A 197 21.75 -9.54 36.06
N TYR A 198 22.84 -8.80 36.23
CA TYR A 198 24.19 -9.29 36.00
C TYR A 198 24.59 -10.27 37.10
N THR A 199 25.18 -11.37 36.68
CA THR A 199 25.69 -12.39 37.61
C THR A 199 27.02 -12.00 38.25
N ALA A 200 27.79 -11.12 37.61
CA ALA A 200 29.07 -10.62 38.11
C ALA A 200 28.92 -9.26 38.81
N SER A 201 29.67 -9.07 39.90
CA SER A 201 29.70 -7.81 40.68
C SER A 201 30.37 -6.66 39.93
N GLU A 202 31.25 -6.95 38.97
CA GLU A 202 31.94 -5.94 38.14
C GLU A 202 31.39 -5.93 36.72
N ILE A 203 30.66 -4.87 36.40
CA ILE A 203 30.17 -4.58 35.05
C ILE A 203 31.29 -3.80 34.33
N THR A 204 32.02 -4.47 33.44
CA THR A 204 33.08 -3.83 32.64
C THR A 204 32.52 -2.95 31.51
N SER A 205 31.31 -3.26 31.02
CA SER A 205 30.56 -2.41 30.10
C SER A 205 29.06 -2.76 30.16
N PRO A 206 28.13 -1.78 30.08
CA PRO A 206 26.68 -2.03 30.03
C PRO A 206 26.20 -2.74 28.76
N THR A 207 27.10 -3.04 27.82
CA THR A 207 26.82 -3.82 26.60
C THR A 207 27.43 -5.23 26.62
N CYS A 208 28.16 -5.58 27.68
CA CYS A 208 28.85 -6.87 27.77
C CYS A 208 28.00 -7.85 28.60
N PHE A 209 27.09 -8.54 27.91
CA PHE A 209 26.25 -9.57 28.52
C PHE A 209 26.99 -10.90 28.58
N ARG A 210 26.68 -11.70 29.59
CA ARG A 210 27.15 -13.08 29.72
C ARG A 210 25.98 -14.04 29.54
N GLU A 211 26.27 -15.26 29.12
CA GLU A 211 25.27 -16.32 28.97
C GLU A 211 24.49 -16.60 30.26
N THR A 212 25.11 -16.38 31.42
CA THR A 212 24.51 -16.61 32.74
C THR A 212 23.67 -15.43 33.26
N ASP A 213 23.70 -14.28 32.59
CA ASP A 213 22.92 -13.11 33.01
C ASP A 213 21.43 -13.36 32.87
N LYS A 214 20.65 -12.81 33.80
CA LYS A 214 19.19 -12.99 33.83
C LYS A 214 18.52 -11.70 33.37
N PHE A 215 17.44 -11.83 32.62
CA PHE A 215 16.66 -10.69 32.14
C PHE A 215 15.27 -10.71 32.77
N LEU A 216 14.97 -9.68 33.57
CA LEU A 216 13.66 -9.54 34.19
C LEU A 216 12.72 -8.78 33.26
N PHE A 217 11.74 -9.49 32.74
CA PHE A 217 10.65 -8.93 31.96
C PHE A 217 9.50 -8.55 32.89
N GLN A 218 9.03 -7.32 32.73
CA GLN A 218 7.78 -6.88 33.31
C GLN A 218 6.65 -7.15 32.31
N CYS A 219 5.49 -7.60 32.81
CA CYS A 219 4.25 -7.58 32.04
C CYS A 219 3.58 -6.21 32.25
N PHE A 220 3.52 -5.40 31.19
CA PHE A 220 2.97 -4.05 31.23
C PHE A 220 1.45 -4.06 31.08
N LYS A 221 0.78 -3.18 31.83
CA LYS A 221 -0.67 -3.01 31.80
C LYS A 221 -1.02 -1.96 30.75
N LEU A 222 -1.72 -2.36 29.70
CA LEU A 222 -2.17 -1.46 28.65
C LEU A 222 -3.56 -0.91 28.99
N SER A 223 -3.67 0.42 28.96
CA SER A 223 -4.95 1.10 29.05
C SER A 223 -5.87 0.70 27.90
N ARG A 224 -7.18 0.89 28.09
CA ARG A 224 -8.19 0.67 27.04
C ARG A 224 -7.86 1.39 25.74
N HIS A 225 -7.31 2.60 25.84
CA HIS A 225 -6.88 3.39 24.67
C HIS A 225 -5.84 2.63 23.84
N HIS A 226 -4.76 2.15 24.46
CA HIS A 226 -3.71 1.41 23.76
C HIS A 226 -4.23 0.11 23.14
N THR A 227 -5.01 -0.68 23.89
CA THR A 227 -5.58 -1.92 23.34
C THR A 227 -6.51 -1.64 22.17
N THR A 228 -7.34 -0.61 22.26
CA THR A 228 -8.23 -0.19 21.17
C THR A 228 -7.42 0.24 19.94
N THR A 229 -6.38 1.04 20.11
CA THR A 229 -5.51 1.47 19.00
C THR A 229 -4.82 0.28 18.33
N ILE A 230 -4.30 -0.68 19.10
CA ILE A 230 -3.71 -1.92 18.57
C ILE A 230 -4.75 -2.74 17.78
N ASN A 231 -5.94 -2.94 18.33
CA ASN A 231 -7.02 -3.65 17.63
C ASN A 231 -7.46 -2.91 16.36
N ASN A 232 -7.50 -1.58 16.36
CA ASN A 232 -7.79 -0.78 15.18
C ASN A 232 -6.73 -0.99 14.08
N ILE A 233 -5.45 -1.06 14.44
CA ILE A 233 -4.37 -1.38 13.50
C ILE A 233 -4.56 -2.78 12.92
N PHE A 234 -4.89 -3.78 13.75
CA PHE A 234 -5.19 -5.13 13.26
C PHE A 234 -6.38 -5.15 12.28
N LEU A 235 -7.46 -4.46 12.61
CA LEU A 235 -8.64 -4.36 11.74
C LEU A 235 -8.32 -3.58 10.44
N GLU A 236 -7.51 -2.53 10.51
CA GLU A 236 -7.11 -1.73 9.34
C GLU A 236 -6.31 -2.56 8.31
N GLU A 237 -5.40 -3.41 8.81
CA GLU A 237 -4.47 -4.20 8.00
C GLU A 237 -4.98 -5.60 7.63
N ALA A 238 -6.12 -6.04 8.17
CA ALA A 238 -6.68 -7.37 7.90
C ALA A 238 -7.49 -7.49 6.60
N HIS A 239 -7.57 -6.42 5.78
CA HIS A 239 -8.38 -6.37 4.55
C HIS A 239 -7.98 -7.37 3.46
N THR A 240 -6.79 -7.97 3.54
CA THR A 240 -6.32 -9.05 2.64
C THR A 240 -6.51 -10.46 3.21
N THR A 241 -7.12 -10.57 4.39
CA THR A 241 -7.28 -11.84 5.12
C THR A 241 -8.73 -12.28 5.20
N SER A 242 -8.96 -13.56 5.50
CA SER A 242 -10.30 -14.14 5.57
C SER A 242 -10.80 -14.40 7.00
N SER A 243 -9.96 -14.22 8.02
CA SER A 243 -10.33 -14.60 9.39
C SER A 243 -9.84 -13.62 10.45
N ILE A 244 -10.74 -13.29 11.39
CA ILE A 244 -10.47 -12.55 12.62
C ILE A 244 -10.90 -13.45 13.78
N ILE A 245 -9.96 -13.81 14.64
CA ILE A 245 -10.18 -14.64 15.82
C ILE A 245 -10.38 -13.71 17.03
N TYR A 246 -11.40 -14.01 17.82
CA TYR A 246 -11.80 -13.27 19.02
C TYR A 246 -12.26 -14.26 20.09
N HIS A 247 -12.15 -13.87 21.37
CA HIS A 247 -12.60 -14.72 22.47
C HIS A 247 -14.06 -14.46 22.84
N SER A 248 -14.44 -13.19 23.03
CA SER A 248 -15.81 -12.81 23.37
C SER A 248 -16.49 -12.02 22.24
N GLN A 249 -17.77 -12.32 21.99
CA GLN A 249 -18.59 -11.55 21.05
C GLN A 249 -18.69 -10.07 21.45
N GLY A 250 -18.75 -9.80 22.76
CA GLY A 250 -18.79 -8.44 23.30
C GLY A 250 -17.53 -7.64 22.98
N SER A 251 -16.34 -8.25 23.10
CA SER A 251 -15.09 -7.57 22.76
C SER A 251 -14.95 -7.33 21.26
N LEU A 252 -15.34 -8.30 20.41
CA LEU A 252 -15.36 -8.09 18.97
C LEU A 252 -16.29 -6.93 18.59
N LYS A 253 -17.52 -6.93 19.10
CA LYS A 253 -18.48 -5.84 18.88
C LYS A 253 -17.88 -4.50 19.30
N SER A 254 -17.34 -4.42 20.52
CA SER A 254 -16.76 -3.18 21.02
C SER A 254 -15.58 -2.72 20.18
N SER A 255 -14.72 -3.63 19.73
CA SER A 255 -13.57 -3.31 18.87
C SER A 255 -14.00 -2.76 17.51
N LEU A 256 -15.00 -3.37 16.87
CA LEU A 256 -15.55 -2.87 15.60
C LEU A 256 -16.19 -1.49 15.75
N GLU A 257 -16.95 -1.27 16.82
CA GLU A 257 -17.55 0.04 17.12
C GLU A 257 -16.50 1.12 17.31
N GLN A 258 -15.42 0.82 18.05
CA GLN A 258 -14.32 1.76 18.25
C GLN A 258 -13.55 2.01 16.96
N TYR A 259 -13.30 0.99 16.15
CA TYR A 259 -12.64 1.13 14.85
C TYR A 259 -13.43 2.03 13.89
N PHE A 260 -14.76 1.86 13.82
CA PHE A 260 -15.60 2.70 12.96
C PHE A 260 -15.76 4.13 13.47
N LYS A 261 -15.74 4.34 14.80
CA LYS A 261 -15.76 5.68 15.41
C LYS A 261 -14.41 6.39 15.39
N SER A 262 -13.31 5.65 15.27
CA SER A 262 -11.96 6.23 15.29
C SER A 262 -11.76 7.21 14.13
N GLU A 263 -11.23 8.39 14.45
CA GLU A 263 -10.83 9.43 13.50
C GLU A 263 -9.33 9.41 13.23
N THR A 264 -8.65 8.29 13.52
CA THR A 264 -7.20 8.15 13.29
C THR A 264 -6.88 8.41 11.82
N THR A 265 -6.02 9.39 11.58
CA THR A 265 -5.66 9.83 10.22
C THR A 265 -5.05 8.68 9.43
N GLY A 266 -5.47 8.52 8.18
CA GLY A 266 -4.97 7.48 7.27
C GLY A 266 -5.71 6.15 7.35
N MET A 267 -6.54 5.92 8.37
CA MET A 267 -7.36 4.71 8.48
C MET A 267 -8.64 4.78 7.64
N LYS A 268 -9.20 3.62 7.28
CA LYS A 268 -10.45 3.46 6.50
C LYS A 268 -10.42 4.17 5.15
N ALA A 269 -9.23 4.36 4.60
CA ALA A 269 -9.03 5.04 3.32
C ALA A 269 -9.33 4.08 2.16
N VAL A 270 -10.27 4.46 1.27
CA VAL A 270 -10.71 3.64 0.13
C VAL A 270 -10.46 4.35 -1.21
N LEU A 271 -9.94 3.61 -2.20
CA LEU A 271 -9.70 4.11 -3.56
C LEU A 271 -10.97 4.16 -4.43
N GLY A 272 -12.02 3.46 -4.02
CA GLY A 272 -13.29 3.40 -4.73
C GLY A 272 -14.15 2.23 -4.27
N PRO A 273 -15.41 2.15 -4.74
CA PRO A 273 -16.40 1.19 -4.28
C PRO A 273 -16.09 -0.28 -4.64
N ARG A 274 -15.24 -0.51 -5.65
CA ARG A 274 -14.79 -1.86 -6.05
C ARG A 274 -13.46 -2.28 -5.43
N HIS A 275 -12.81 -1.41 -4.66
CA HIS A 275 -11.55 -1.74 -4.03
C HIS A 275 -11.75 -2.78 -2.93
N ILE A 276 -10.84 -3.75 -2.80
CA ILE A 276 -10.92 -4.84 -1.80
C ILE A 276 -11.17 -4.31 -0.38
N ARG A 277 -10.54 -3.17 -0.04
CA ARG A 277 -10.73 -2.51 1.26
C ARG A 277 -12.16 -2.02 1.48
N HIS A 278 -12.83 -1.50 0.45
CA HIS A 278 -14.22 -1.06 0.56
C HIS A 278 -15.15 -2.25 0.85
N LEU A 279 -14.99 -3.35 0.10
CA LEU A 279 -15.76 -4.58 0.33
C LEU A 279 -15.51 -5.17 1.73
N TYR A 280 -14.27 -5.13 2.18
CA TYR A 280 -13.89 -5.54 3.53
C TYR A 280 -14.59 -4.71 4.61
N LEU A 281 -14.61 -3.38 4.49
CA LEU A 281 -15.28 -2.50 5.46
C LEU A 281 -16.78 -2.72 5.50
N ILE A 282 -17.43 -2.96 4.35
CA ILE A 282 -18.86 -3.36 4.30
C ILE A 282 -19.08 -4.69 5.04
N ALA A 283 -18.20 -5.66 4.84
CA ALA A 283 -18.30 -6.95 5.52
C ALA A 283 -18.16 -6.80 7.04
N LEU A 284 -17.20 -6.01 7.52
CA LEU A 284 -17.07 -5.70 8.95
C LEU A 284 -18.31 -4.98 9.51
N GLU A 285 -18.89 -4.04 8.76
CA GLU A 285 -20.10 -3.32 9.17
C GLU A 285 -21.31 -4.25 9.26
N LYS A 286 -21.43 -5.21 8.35
CA LYS A 286 -22.43 -6.28 8.46
C LYS A 286 -22.21 -7.12 9.72
N ILE A 287 -20.98 -7.56 9.98
CA ILE A 287 -20.66 -8.34 11.20
C ILE A 287 -20.99 -7.54 12.46
N ALA A 288 -20.67 -6.24 12.50
CA ALA A 288 -21.01 -5.38 13.64
C ALA A 288 -22.53 -5.30 13.87
N ARG A 289 -23.32 -5.18 12.79
CA ARG A 289 -24.79 -5.20 12.87
C ARG A 289 -25.34 -6.54 13.33
N ASP A 290 -24.78 -7.65 12.86
CA ASP A 290 -25.17 -9.01 13.28
C ASP A 290 -24.87 -9.24 14.77
N LEU A 291 -23.84 -8.56 15.32
CA LEU A 291 -23.54 -8.51 16.77
C LEU A 291 -24.40 -7.47 17.54
N GLY A 292 -25.39 -6.87 16.88
CA GLY A 292 -26.32 -5.90 17.47
C GLY A 292 -25.74 -4.49 17.64
N SER A 293 -24.76 -4.09 16.83
CA SER A 293 -24.28 -2.70 16.77
C SER A 293 -25.13 -1.87 15.81
N SER A 294 -25.26 -0.57 16.10
CA SER A 294 -25.90 0.42 15.24
C SER A 294 -24.90 1.38 14.56
N VAL A 295 -23.60 1.16 14.75
CA VAL A 295 -22.55 2.02 14.22
C VAL A 295 -22.35 1.76 12.73
N SER A 296 -22.25 2.83 11.94
CA SER A 296 -21.89 2.76 10.53
C SER A 296 -20.43 3.13 10.27
N CYS A 297 -19.84 2.51 9.25
CA CYS A 297 -18.45 2.77 8.88
C CYS A 297 -18.36 4.04 8.02
N ARG A 298 -17.76 5.11 8.57
CA ARG A 298 -17.38 6.28 7.78
C ARG A 298 -16.09 5.98 7.01
N MET A 299 -16.22 5.77 5.71
CA MET A 299 -15.09 5.52 4.84
C MET A 299 -14.51 6.85 4.37
N ASN A 300 -13.19 6.97 4.48
CA ASN A 300 -12.48 8.12 3.94
C ASN A 300 -12.21 7.83 2.48
N ALA A 301 -12.71 8.66 1.56
CA ALA A 301 -12.17 8.65 0.22
C ALA A 301 -10.66 8.90 0.33
N LEU A 302 -9.85 8.19 -0.44
CA LEU A 302 -8.43 8.52 -0.59
C LEU A 302 -8.29 9.85 -1.35
N CYS A 303 -8.76 10.94 -0.72
CA CYS A 303 -8.38 12.31 -1.06
C CYS A 303 -6.93 12.44 -0.65
N GLY A 304 -6.03 12.47 -1.64
CA GLY A 304 -4.61 12.42 -1.37
C GLY A 304 -4.06 10.99 -1.39
N VAL A 305 -4.37 10.22 -2.46
CA VAL A 305 -3.21 9.77 -3.24
C VAL A 305 -2.46 11.06 -3.49
N SER A 306 -1.35 11.31 -2.78
CA SER A 306 -0.33 12.20 -3.32
C SER A 306 -0.24 11.70 -4.74
N SER A 307 -0.79 12.47 -5.70
CA SER A 307 -0.64 12.20 -7.12
C SER A 307 0.77 11.69 -7.20
N PRO A 308 1.02 10.46 -7.73
CA PRO A 308 2.38 9.99 -7.89
C PRO A 308 3.13 11.23 -8.34
N PRO A 309 4.26 11.64 -7.76
CA PRO A 309 4.89 12.93 -8.10
C PRO A 309 5.26 13.08 -9.61
N ARG A 310 4.76 12.16 -10.45
CA ARG A 310 4.83 12.00 -11.89
C ARG A 310 3.49 11.57 -12.55
N MET A 311 2.33 11.65 -11.91
CA MET A 311 1.05 11.42 -12.60
C MET A 311 0.70 12.68 -13.37
N HIS A 312 0.71 12.56 -14.69
CA HIS A 312 0.29 13.64 -15.57
C HIS A 312 -1.22 13.88 -15.41
N MET A 313 -1.64 15.15 -15.47
CA MET A 313 -3.05 15.57 -15.38
C MET A 313 -3.97 14.70 -16.25
N SER A 314 -3.58 14.42 -17.49
CA SER A 314 -4.40 13.59 -18.40
C SER A 314 -4.67 12.18 -17.88
N SER A 315 -3.73 11.57 -17.15
CA SER A 315 -3.92 10.24 -16.55
C SER A 315 -4.86 10.28 -15.35
N PHE A 316 -4.82 11.37 -14.57
CA PHE A 316 -5.73 11.58 -13.45
C PHE A 316 -7.16 11.80 -13.95
N VAL A 317 -7.35 12.71 -14.91
CA VAL A 317 -8.65 12.96 -15.55
C VAL A 317 -9.19 11.68 -16.19
N ALA A 318 -8.33 10.92 -16.88
CA ALA A 318 -8.71 9.61 -17.44
C ALA A 318 -9.30 8.67 -16.41
N TYR A 319 -8.63 8.51 -15.27
CA TYR A 319 -9.09 7.64 -14.21
C TYR A 319 -10.42 8.13 -13.61
N THR A 320 -10.54 9.43 -13.33
CA THR A 320 -11.74 10.00 -12.71
C THR A 320 -12.96 9.87 -13.62
N VAL A 321 -12.80 10.19 -14.91
CA VAL A 321 -13.87 10.03 -15.92
C VAL A 321 -14.27 8.55 -16.05
N ALA A 322 -13.31 7.64 -16.22
CA ALA A 322 -13.59 6.21 -16.37
C ALA A 322 -14.27 5.62 -15.13
N SER A 323 -13.85 6.04 -13.92
CA SER A 323 -14.48 5.61 -12.66
C SER A 323 -15.96 6.00 -12.59
N LYS A 324 -16.30 7.19 -13.11
CA LYS A 324 -17.67 7.72 -13.11
C LYS A 324 -18.55 7.16 -14.24
N LEU A 325 -17.94 6.63 -15.31
CA LEU A 325 -18.65 5.92 -16.37
C LEU A 325 -19.11 4.52 -15.96
N LEU A 326 -18.50 3.94 -14.93
CA LEU A 326 -18.90 2.63 -14.41
C LEU A 326 -20.21 2.75 -13.60
N PRO A 327 -21.15 1.80 -13.74
CA PRO A 327 -22.40 1.82 -12.97
C PRO A 327 -22.13 1.79 -11.45
N GLU A 328 -22.86 2.60 -10.69
CA GLU A 328 -22.76 2.65 -9.22
C GLU A 328 -23.24 1.36 -8.53
N LYS A 329 -24.10 0.57 -9.20
CA LYS A 329 -24.63 -0.70 -8.69
C LYS A 329 -23.72 -1.87 -9.04
N HIS A 330 -23.62 -2.83 -8.11
CA HIS A 330 -22.80 -4.05 -8.09
C HIS A 330 -23.03 -5.06 -9.25
N THR A 331 -23.17 -4.61 -10.48
CA THR A 331 -23.14 -5.47 -11.65
C THR A 331 -21.75 -5.38 -12.29
N GLU A 332 -21.18 -6.53 -12.67
CA GLU A 332 -19.92 -6.66 -13.44
C GLU A 332 -20.05 -6.10 -14.87
N MET A 333 -20.84 -5.04 -15.05
CA MET A 333 -21.17 -4.50 -16.34
C MET A 333 -20.28 -3.30 -16.63
N LEU A 334 -19.50 -3.44 -17.70
CA LEU A 334 -18.79 -2.34 -18.35
C LEU A 334 -19.78 -1.30 -18.91
N PRO A 335 -19.34 -0.05 -19.15
CA PRO A 335 -20.20 0.96 -19.76
C PRO A 335 -20.77 0.44 -21.07
N ARG A 336 -22.09 0.56 -21.26
CA ARG A 336 -22.79 -0.02 -22.42
C ARG A 336 -22.14 0.36 -23.75
N ALA A 337 -21.77 1.63 -23.91
CA ALA A 337 -21.06 2.14 -25.08
C ALA A 337 -19.74 1.39 -25.32
N TYR A 338 -18.93 1.22 -24.28
CA TYR A 338 -17.67 0.48 -24.35
C TYR A 338 -17.90 -1.00 -24.73
N SER A 339 -18.87 -1.68 -24.08
CA SER A 339 -19.20 -3.08 -24.38
C SER A 339 -19.73 -3.30 -25.79
N LEU A 340 -20.40 -2.31 -26.40
CA LEU A 340 -20.85 -2.43 -27.80
C LEU A 340 -19.67 -2.43 -28.78
N MET A 341 -18.61 -1.68 -28.48
CA MET A 341 -17.41 -1.62 -29.32
C MET A 341 -16.43 -2.76 -29.03
N ASN A 342 -16.42 -3.27 -27.80
CA ASN A 342 -15.57 -4.38 -27.38
C ASN A 342 -16.35 -5.37 -26.49
N PRO A 343 -17.15 -6.28 -27.09
CA PRO A 343 -18.05 -7.17 -26.35
C PRO A 343 -17.35 -8.21 -25.46
N GLU A 344 -16.12 -8.58 -25.80
CA GLU A 344 -15.32 -9.58 -25.07
C GLU A 344 -14.40 -8.95 -24.02
N ALA A 345 -14.46 -7.63 -23.83
CA ALA A 345 -13.56 -6.94 -22.92
C ALA A 345 -13.83 -7.30 -21.46
N SER A 346 -12.75 -7.54 -20.72
CA SER A 346 -12.78 -7.61 -19.26
C SER A 346 -12.67 -6.21 -18.64
N GLU A 347 -13.00 -6.08 -17.36
CA GLU A 347 -12.72 -4.84 -16.60
C GLU A 347 -11.24 -4.44 -16.65
N ARG A 348 -10.34 -5.41 -16.66
CA ARG A 348 -8.91 -5.15 -16.85
C ARG A 348 -8.60 -4.53 -18.22
N ALA A 349 -9.27 -4.98 -19.28
CA ALA A 349 -9.14 -4.39 -20.61
C ALA A 349 -9.64 -2.93 -20.61
N PHE A 350 -10.77 -2.64 -19.96
CA PHE A 350 -11.31 -1.29 -19.82
C PHE A 350 -10.33 -0.32 -19.17
N TRP A 351 -9.69 -0.71 -18.07
CA TRP A 351 -8.69 0.13 -17.40
C TRP A 351 -7.41 0.29 -18.22
N SER A 352 -6.99 -0.76 -18.95
CA SER A 352 -5.87 -0.68 -19.88
C SER A 352 -6.15 0.32 -21.01
N ASP A 353 -7.36 0.29 -21.57
CA ASP A 353 -7.77 1.20 -22.65
C ASP A 353 -7.96 2.63 -22.14
N THR A 354 -8.44 2.82 -20.91
CA THR A 354 -8.49 4.12 -20.23
C THR A 354 -7.10 4.72 -20.09
N HIS A 355 -6.12 3.91 -19.69
CA HIS A 355 -4.74 4.37 -19.59
C HIS A 355 -4.19 4.81 -20.96
N GLN A 356 -4.41 4.02 -22.01
CA GLN A 356 -4.01 4.39 -23.37
C GLN A 356 -4.68 5.68 -23.84
N ALA A 357 -5.96 5.86 -23.58
CA ALA A 357 -6.68 7.09 -23.88
C ALA A 357 -6.11 8.31 -23.12
N GLY A 358 -5.71 8.13 -21.86
CA GLY A 358 -5.00 9.14 -21.07
C GLY A 358 -3.61 9.50 -21.63
N LEU A 359 -2.90 8.52 -22.22
CA LEU A 359 -1.63 8.75 -22.93
C LEU A 359 -1.84 9.48 -24.26
N MET A 360 -2.91 9.17 -25.01
CA MET A 360 -3.30 9.92 -26.20
C MET A 360 -3.55 11.40 -25.85
N MET A 361 -4.25 11.67 -24.75
CA MET A 361 -4.47 13.03 -24.27
C MET A 361 -3.16 13.71 -23.85
N MET A 362 -2.26 12.98 -23.15
CA MET A 362 -0.93 13.51 -22.81
C MET A 362 -0.13 13.89 -24.08
N LEU A 363 -0.14 13.03 -25.09
CA LEU A 363 0.55 13.27 -26.35
C LEU A 363 0.02 14.53 -27.04
N ARG A 364 -1.31 14.68 -27.11
CA ARG A 364 -1.94 15.90 -27.65
C ARG A 364 -1.50 17.14 -26.88
N THR A 365 -1.59 17.13 -25.54
CA THR A 365 -1.21 18.29 -24.72
C THR A 365 0.25 18.67 -24.92
N LYS A 366 1.16 17.69 -24.94
CA LYS A 366 2.60 17.94 -25.16
C LYS A 366 2.87 18.46 -26.57
N LEU A 367 2.19 17.92 -27.57
CA LEU A 367 2.30 18.39 -28.95
C LEU A 367 1.81 19.83 -29.09
N ASP A 368 0.64 20.16 -28.55
CA ASP A 368 0.08 21.52 -28.61
C ASP A 368 1.00 22.53 -27.89
N ARG A 369 1.59 22.14 -26.75
CA ARG A 369 2.61 22.94 -26.06
C ARG A 369 3.84 23.17 -26.94
N ALA A 370 4.39 22.12 -27.54
CA ALA A 370 5.57 22.20 -28.40
C ALA A 370 5.31 23.05 -29.66
N LEU A 371 4.16 22.87 -30.30
CA LEU A 371 3.76 23.68 -31.46
C LEU A 371 3.62 25.15 -31.09
N LYS A 372 3.06 25.47 -29.92
CA LYS A 372 2.93 26.85 -29.43
C LYS A 372 4.29 27.56 -29.29
N THR A 373 5.33 26.85 -28.89
CA THR A 373 6.68 27.40 -28.71
C THR A 373 7.59 27.25 -29.95
N SER A 374 7.10 26.61 -31.01
CA SER A 374 7.90 26.36 -32.23
C SER A 374 7.87 27.52 -33.22
N SER A 375 8.95 27.65 -34.00
CA SER A 375 9.09 28.57 -35.13
C SER A 375 8.42 28.10 -36.43
N LEU A 376 7.67 26.99 -36.39
CA LEU A 376 6.96 26.47 -37.56
C LEU A 376 5.89 27.45 -38.06
N SER A 377 5.64 27.44 -39.37
CA SER A 377 4.53 28.20 -39.98
C SER A 377 3.18 27.67 -39.51
N ASN A 378 2.11 28.45 -39.71
CA ASN A 378 0.76 28.03 -39.32
C ASN A 378 0.29 26.81 -40.13
N GLU A 379 0.67 26.74 -41.40
CA GLU A 379 0.38 25.62 -42.30
C GLU A 379 1.04 24.34 -41.80
N ALA A 380 2.33 24.40 -41.44
CA ALA A 380 3.04 23.27 -40.87
C ALA A 380 2.46 22.84 -39.50
N LYS A 381 2.07 23.79 -38.65
CA LYS A 381 1.38 23.50 -37.37
C LYS A 381 0.02 22.82 -37.59
N PHE A 382 -0.72 23.24 -38.62
CA PHE A 382 -1.98 22.63 -39.00
C PHE A 382 -1.79 21.19 -39.50
N GLU A 383 -0.80 20.96 -40.35
CA GLU A 383 -0.46 19.63 -40.86
C GLU A 383 -0.09 18.66 -39.73
N VAL A 384 0.75 19.09 -38.79
CA VAL A 384 1.11 18.26 -37.62
C VAL A 384 -0.11 17.89 -36.78
N ARG A 385 -1.05 18.82 -36.56
CA ARG A 385 -2.31 18.53 -35.87
C ARG A 385 -3.20 17.59 -36.68
N SER A 386 -3.25 17.75 -38.00
CA SER A 386 -4.01 16.86 -38.88
C SER A 386 -3.47 15.42 -38.81
N ASN A 387 -2.15 15.26 -38.83
CA ASN A 387 -1.50 13.97 -38.71
C ASN A 387 -1.78 13.31 -37.34
N LEU A 388 -1.75 14.08 -36.24
CA LEU A 388 -2.13 13.55 -34.93
C LEU A 388 -3.60 13.07 -34.90
N ARG A 389 -4.52 13.83 -35.51
CA ARG A 389 -5.92 13.44 -35.62
C ARG A 389 -6.06 12.14 -36.41
N GLY A 390 -5.38 12.03 -37.55
CA GLY A 390 -5.31 10.81 -38.36
C GLY A 390 -4.84 9.62 -37.54
N PHE A 391 -3.71 9.77 -36.84
CA PHE A 391 -3.14 8.75 -35.96
C PHE A 391 -4.10 8.30 -34.87
N PHE A 392 -4.82 9.20 -34.20
CA PHE A 392 -5.80 8.83 -33.17
C PHE A 392 -6.97 8.02 -33.74
N MET A 393 -7.41 8.31 -34.96
CA MET A 393 -8.50 7.58 -35.62
C MET A 393 -8.09 6.15 -36.06
N GLU A 394 -6.81 5.78 -35.97
CA GLU A 394 -6.34 4.41 -36.21
C GLU A 394 -6.41 3.51 -34.97
N PHE A 395 -6.60 4.09 -33.77
CA PHE A 395 -6.76 3.32 -32.54
C PHE A 395 -8.10 2.58 -32.50
N PRO A 396 -8.20 1.51 -31.69
CA PRO A 396 -9.48 0.89 -31.38
C PRO A 396 -10.56 1.94 -30.99
N PRO A 397 -11.79 1.83 -31.51
CA PRO A 397 -12.85 2.82 -31.33
C PRO A 397 -13.20 3.05 -29.86
N GLU A 398 -13.10 2.02 -29.02
CA GLU A 398 -13.30 2.12 -27.59
C GLU A 398 -12.27 3.01 -26.87
N ARG A 399 -11.01 3.00 -27.33
CA ARG A 399 -9.96 3.91 -26.84
C ARG A 399 -10.20 5.33 -27.32
N LEU A 400 -10.62 5.48 -28.58
CA LEU A 400 -10.94 6.79 -29.14
C LEU A 400 -12.13 7.43 -28.41
N TRP A 401 -13.17 6.65 -28.13
CA TRP A 401 -14.32 7.08 -27.34
C TRP A 401 -13.90 7.53 -25.93
N LEU A 402 -13.10 6.74 -25.22
CA LEU A 402 -12.53 7.15 -23.93
C LEU A 402 -11.69 8.42 -24.04
N TYR A 403 -10.85 8.56 -25.07
CA TYR A 403 -10.04 9.76 -25.29
C TYR A 403 -10.91 11.01 -25.48
N LEU A 404 -12.03 10.90 -26.20
CA LEU A 404 -12.97 12.02 -26.42
C LEU A 404 -13.65 12.42 -25.10
N LYS A 405 -14.08 11.43 -24.29
CA LYS A 405 -14.60 11.66 -22.92
C LYS A 405 -13.60 12.40 -22.04
N ILE A 406 -12.33 11.98 -22.09
CA ILE A 406 -11.25 12.60 -21.30
C ILE A 406 -11.01 14.03 -21.78
N SER A 407 -10.85 14.23 -23.09
CA SER A 407 -10.63 15.54 -23.69
C SER A 407 -11.70 16.55 -23.29
N ARG A 408 -12.97 16.13 -23.25
CA ARG A 408 -14.11 16.98 -22.84
C ARG A 408 -14.01 17.45 -21.39
N ASN A 409 -13.42 16.64 -20.53
CA ASN A 409 -13.37 16.89 -19.09
C ASN A 409 -12.04 17.49 -18.60
N MET A 410 -11.05 17.68 -19.47
CA MET A 410 -9.75 18.24 -19.07
C MET A 410 -9.85 19.61 -18.40
N ASN A 411 -10.79 20.46 -18.82
CA ASN A 411 -11.01 21.81 -18.28
C ASN A 411 -11.93 21.84 -17.03
N LYS A 412 -12.34 20.68 -16.52
CA LYS A 412 -13.17 20.55 -15.30
C LYS A 412 -12.33 20.38 -14.04
N PHE A 413 -11.01 20.41 -14.18
CA PHE A 413 -10.03 20.30 -13.11
C PHE A 413 -9.18 21.58 -13.05
N ASP A 414 -8.66 21.89 -11.86
CA ASP A 414 -7.84 23.08 -11.65
C ASP A 414 -6.47 22.94 -12.34
N ASP A 415 -6.02 24.01 -13.01
CA ASP A 415 -4.76 24.01 -13.77
C ASP A 415 -3.50 23.98 -12.87
N GLN A 416 -3.61 24.44 -11.63
CA GLN A 416 -2.52 24.44 -10.63
C GLN A 416 -2.56 23.19 -9.76
N ASP A 417 -3.75 22.67 -9.47
CA ASP A 417 -3.96 21.42 -8.75
C ASP A 417 -5.02 20.54 -9.45
N PHE A 418 -4.57 19.76 -10.43
CA PHE A 418 -5.44 18.89 -11.22
C PHE A 418 -6.17 17.81 -10.40
N THR A 419 -5.84 17.63 -9.11
CA THR A 419 -6.59 16.73 -8.23
C THR A 419 -7.91 17.33 -7.76
N LYS A 420 -8.06 18.65 -7.87
CA LYS A 420 -9.28 19.38 -7.54
C LYS A 420 -10.17 19.49 -8.77
N GLN A 421 -11.29 18.78 -8.74
CA GLN A 421 -12.38 18.98 -9.69
C GLN A 421 -13.09 20.31 -9.35
N ILE A 422 -13.19 21.21 -10.33
CA ILE A 422 -13.77 22.56 -10.18
C ILE A 422 -15.18 22.66 -10.76
N LEU A 423 -15.58 21.73 -11.64
CA LEU A 423 -16.88 21.67 -12.28
C LEU A 423 -17.35 20.22 -12.41
N ASP A 424 -18.65 20.00 -12.53
CA ASP A 424 -19.20 18.66 -12.79
C ASP A 424 -18.71 18.08 -14.12
N LEU A 425 -18.55 16.75 -14.13
CA LEU A 425 -18.08 16.03 -15.30
C LEU A 425 -19.19 15.90 -16.33
N GLU A 426 -18.84 16.14 -17.60
CA GLU A 426 -19.69 15.88 -18.76
C GLU A 426 -19.42 14.46 -19.25
N LEU A 427 -20.20 13.50 -18.74
CA LEU A 427 -20.03 12.08 -19.05
C LEU A 427 -20.78 11.65 -20.31
N GLU A 428 -21.76 12.44 -20.77
CA GLU A 428 -22.50 12.23 -22.02
C GLU A 428 -21.97 13.17 -23.11
N GLY A 429 -21.95 12.69 -24.35
CA GLY A 429 -21.47 13.48 -25.49
C GLY A 429 -21.82 12.89 -26.85
N PRO A 430 -21.60 13.63 -27.95
CA PRO A 430 -21.93 13.18 -29.30
C PRO A 430 -21.23 11.88 -29.70
N GLU A 431 -20.10 11.57 -29.08
CA GLU A 431 -19.40 10.30 -29.25
C GLU A 431 -20.22 9.07 -28.82
N ASP A 432 -21.24 9.21 -27.96
CA ASP A 432 -22.06 8.10 -27.46
C ASP A 432 -23.08 7.57 -28.47
N ASP A 433 -23.35 8.32 -29.54
CA ASP A 433 -24.27 7.89 -30.60
C ASP A 433 -23.66 6.77 -31.47
N PHE A 434 -22.34 6.73 -31.58
CA PHE A 434 -21.60 5.91 -32.56
C PHE A 434 -21.37 4.44 -32.17
N PRO A 435 -21.15 4.06 -30.89
CA PRO A 435 -20.90 2.67 -30.49
C PRO A 435 -21.91 1.68 -31.06
N ARG A 436 -23.21 2.03 -31.06
CA ARG A 436 -24.27 1.19 -31.63
C ARG A 436 -24.12 1.01 -33.14
N TYR A 437 -23.84 2.09 -33.88
CA TYR A 437 -23.65 2.01 -35.33
C TYR A 437 -22.37 1.25 -35.70
N ILE A 438 -21.30 1.43 -34.93
CA ILE A 438 -20.04 0.69 -35.11
C ILE A 438 -20.27 -0.81 -34.94
N ALA A 439 -21.05 -1.20 -33.92
CA ALA A 439 -21.41 -2.60 -33.70
C ALA A 439 -22.31 -3.18 -34.81
N LEU A 440 -23.28 -2.40 -35.30
CA LEU A 440 -24.24 -2.85 -36.33
C LEU A 440 -23.66 -2.87 -37.75
N PHE A 441 -22.67 -2.01 -38.04
CA PHE A 441 -22.08 -1.87 -39.39
C PHE A 441 -20.55 -1.99 -39.37
N PRO A 442 -19.97 -3.18 -39.10
CA PRO A 442 -18.52 -3.36 -39.02
C PRO A 442 -17.77 -2.98 -40.30
N SER A 443 -18.39 -3.16 -41.47
CA SER A 443 -17.82 -2.78 -42.77
C SER A 443 -17.65 -1.27 -42.96
N GLN A 444 -18.38 -0.46 -42.18
CA GLN A 444 -18.30 1.01 -42.19
C GLN A 444 -17.50 1.57 -41.00
N ARG A 445 -16.86 0.71 -40.20
CA ARG A 445 -16.16 1.09 -38.95
C ARG A 445 -15.24 2.28 -39.13
N THR A 446 -14.40 2.30 -40.17
CA THR A 446 -13.46 3.40 -40.43
C THR A 446 -14.17 4.74 -40.66
N ASN A 447 -15.28 4.75 -41.40
CA ASN A 447 -16.05 5.97 -41.67
C ASN A 447 -16.79 6.44 -40.41
N LEU A 448 -17.35 5.52 -39.63
CA LEU A 448 -18.04 5.81 -38.38
C LEU A 448 -17.09 6.33 -37.29
N VAL A 449 -15.87 5.79 -37.21
CA VAL A 449 -14.81 6.27 -36.30
C VAL A 449 -14.39 7.70 -36.65
N LYS A 450 -14.22 8.01 -37.94
CA LYS A 450 -13.95 9.38 -38.39
C LYS A 450 -15.09 10.32 -38.03
N ALA A 451 -16.33 9.93 -38.29
CA ALA A 451 -17.51 10.72 -37.96
C ALA A 451 -17.63 10.97 -36.44
N MET A 452 -17.37 9.95 -35.62
CA MET A 452 -17.32 10.06 -34.15
C MET A 452 -16.31 11.12 -33.71
N TYR A 453 -15.09 11.05 -34.24
CA TYR A 453 -14.02 11.99 -33.89
C TYR A 453 -14.35 13.43 -34.25
N TYR A 454 -14.78 13.67 -35.49
CA TYR A 454 -15.08 15.02 -35.96
C TYR A 454 -16.30 15.62 -35.28
N ARG A 455 -17.31 14.83 -34.95
CA ARG A 455 -18.52 15.33 -34.26
C ARG A 455 -18.28 15.65 -32.79
N ALA A 456 -17.32 15.00 -32.14
CA ALA A 456 -17.03 15.21 -30.72
C ALA A 456 -16.02 16.33 -30.43
N ILE A 457 -15.28 16.80 -31.43
CA ILE A 457 -14.26 17.86 -31.30
C ILE A 457 -14.78 19.25 -31.70
N VAL A 458 -15.95 19.31 -32.33
CA VAL A 458 -16.76 20.53 -32.51
C VAL A 458 -17.46 20.84 -31.19
#